data_AF-A0A8T3V1D5-F1
#
_entry.id   AF-A0A8T3V1D5-F1
#
_cell.length_a   1.000
_cell.length_b   1.000
_cell.length_c   1.000
_cell.angle_alpha   90.00
_cell.angle_beta   90.00
_cell.angle_gamma   90.00
#
_symmetry.space_group_name_H-M   'P 1'
#
loop_
_entity.id
_entity.type
_entity.pdbx_description
1 polymer ?
#
loop_
_entity_poly.entity_id
_entity_poly.type
_entity_poly.pdbx_seq_one_letter_code
_entity_poly.pdbx_strand_id
1 'polypeptide(L)' 'METKLVINDPTSKKSYSKTVSTEEMSNIFGLKIGEDLDLSFIGLDGYKGKITGG' A
#
# COMPACT_ATOMS: atom_id res chain seq x y z
N MET A 1 -16.48 -2.92 2.14
CA MET A 1 -15.53 -4.04 2.36
C MET A 1 -14.24 -3.43 2.88
N GLU A 2 -13.71 -3.95 3.98
CA GLU A 2 -12.46 -3.46 4.56
C GLU A 2 -11.35 -4.42 4.17
N THR A 3 -10.25 -3.90 3.61
CA THR A 3 -9.12 -4.71 3.18
C THR A 3 -7.90 -4.33 3.99
N LYS A 4 -7.06 -5.33 4.32
CA LYS A 4 -5.84 -5.10 5.08
C LYS A 4 -4.68 -4.91 4.12
N LEU A 5 -4.09 -3.71 4.11
CA LEU A 5 -2.85 -3.43 3.41
C LEU A 5 -1.67 -3.72 4.33
N VAL A 6 -0.66 -4.43 3.82
CA VAL A 6 0.57 -4.73 4.57
C VAL A 6 1.77 -4.09 3.87
N ILE A 7 2.33 -3.07 4.51
CA ILE A 7 3.52 -2.37 4.06
C ILE A 7 4.73 -2.98 4.75
N ASN A 8 5.69 -3.48 3.98
CA ASN A 8 6.96 -3.96 4.50
C ASN A 8 8.04 -2.91 4.22
N ASP A 9 8.65 -2.37 5.27
CA ASP A 9 9.83 -1.52 5.14
C ASP A 9 11.10 -2.37 5.26
N PRO A 10 11.83 -2.62 4.16
CA PRO A 10 13.06 -3.41 4.19
C PRO A 10 14.19 -2.72 4.96
N THR A 11 14.15 -1.38 5.09
CA THR A 11 15.18 -0.59 5.78
C THR A 11 15.13 -0.84 7.28
N SER A 12 13.94 -0.70 7.88
CA SER A 12 13.73 -0.94 9.32
C SER A 12 13.48 -2.41 9.63
N LYS A 13 13.32 -3.28 8.61
CA LYS A 13 12.90 -4.68 8.73
C LYS A 13 11.59 -4.83 9.52
N LYS A 14 10.67 -3.89 9.32
CA LYS A 14 9.37 -3.83 10.02
C LYS A 14 8.23 -3.97 9.02
N SER A 15 7.16 -4.62 9.47
CA SER A 15 5.91 -4.76 8.72
C SER A 15 4.83 -3.95 9.42
N TYR A 16 4.16 -3.09 8.67
CA TYR A 16 3.06 -2.25 9.12
C TYR A 16 1.81 -2.71 8.42
N SER A 17 0.78 -3.08 9.17
CA SER A 17 -0.51 -3.42 8.59
C SER A 17 -1.55 -2.37 8.92
N LYS A 18 -2.24 -1.88 7.89
CA LYS A 18 -3.28 -0.87 8.01
C LYS A 18 -4.56 -1.38 7.36
N THR A 19 -5.69 -1.24 8.04
CA THR A 19 -6.99 -1.45 7.43
C THR A 19 -7.29 -0.26 6.53
N VAL A 20 -7.57 -0.53 5.26
CA VAL A 20 -7.92 0.46 4.24
C VAL A 20 -9.39 0.30 3.85
N SER A 21 -10.06 1.44 3.71
CA SER A 21 -11.45 1.52 3.26
C SER A 21 -11.56 1.22 1.76
N THR A 22 -12.78 0.97 1.29
CA THR A 22 -13.05 0.72 -0.14
C THR A 22 -12.69 1.92 -1.02
N GLU A 23 -12.84 3.15 -0.50
CA GLU A 23 -12.46 4.38 -1.21
C GLU A 23 -10.95 4.44 -1.48
N GLU A 24 -10.14 4.17 -0.46
CA GLU A 24 -8.67 4.13 -0.55
C GLU A 24 -8.17 3.02 -1.48
N MET A 25 -8.85 1.87 -1.47
CA MET A 25 -8.57 0.74 -2.36
C MET A 25 -8.72 1.09 -3.84
N SER A 26 -9.50 2.11 -4.19
CA SER A 26 -9.67 2.52 -5.60
C SER A 26 -8.37 3.03 -6.23
N ASN A 27 -7.44 3.56 -5.42
CA ASN A 27 -6.11 3.99 -5.89
C ASN A 27 -5.17 2.82 -6.23
N ILE A 28 -5.45 1.65 -5.69
CA ILE A 28 -4.68 0.41 -5.89
C ILE A 28 -5.36 -0.51 -6.90
N PHE A 29 -6.64 -0.29 -7.17
CA PHE A 29 -7.46 -1.12 -8.04
C PHE A 29 -7.04 -0.90 -9.51
N GLY A 30 -6.57 -1.97 -10.15
CA GLY A 30 -6.10 -1.94 -11.54
C GLY A 30 -4.59 -1.84 -11.70
N LEU A 31 -3.84 -1.60 -10.62
CA LEU A 31 -2.38 -1.71 -10.63
C LEU A 31 -1.94 -3.17 -10.60
N LYS A 32 -0.81 -3.46 -11.24
CA LYS A 32 -0.25 -4.82 -11.30
C LYS A 32 0.84 -5.04 -10.26
N ILE A 33 1.05 -6.31 -9.90
CA ILE A 33 2.22 -6.72 -9.12
C ILE A 33 3.50 -6.29 -9.85
N GLY A 34 4.39 -5.61 -9.13
CA GLY A 34 5.62 -5.03 -9.66
C GLY A 34 5.54 -3.54 -9.96
N GLU A 35 4.35 -2.94 -10.02
CA GLU A 35 4.19 -1.51 -10.24
C GLU A 35 4.47 -0.68 -8.99
N ASP A 36 4.96 0.53 -9.24
CA ASP A 36 5.23 1.53 -8.22
C ASP A 36 3.96 2.37 -7.99
N LEU A 37 3.62 2.53 -6.72
CA LEU A 37 2.43 3.20 -6.21
C LEU A 37 2.89 4.29 -5.23
N ASP A 38 2.25 5.44 -5.31
CA ASP A 38 2.42 6.49 -4.33
C ASP A 38 1.65 6.14 -3.05
N LEU A 39 2.29 6.22 -1.87
CA LEU A 39 1.68 5.84 -0.59
C LEU A 39 1.05 7.03 0.15
N SER A 40 0.93 8.19 -0.49
CA SER A 40 0.32 9.38 0.16
C SER A 40 -1.16 9.16 0.50
N PHE A 41 -1.89 8.33 -0.26
CA PHE A 41 -3.29 7.99 0.04
C PHE A 41 -3.44 7.38 1.45
N ILE A 42 -2.53 6.51 1.85
CA ILE A 42 -2.51 5.94 3.21
C ILE A 42 -1.84 6.84 4.26
N GLY A 43 -1.49 8.09 3.92
CA GLY A 43 -0.85 9.06 4.80
C GLY A 43 0.67 8.92 4.91
N LEU A 44 1.31 8.23 3.96
CA LEU A 44 2.78 8.17 3.85
C LEU A 44 3.23 9.12 2.73
N ASP A 45 3.01 10.41 2.94
CA ASP A 45 3.35 11.46 1.98
C ASP A 45 4.85 11.43 1.64
N GLY A 46 5.15 11.42 0.33
CA GLY A 46 6.53 11.36 -0.19
C GLY A 46 7.14 9.96 -0.22
N TYR A 47 6.43 8.92 0.21
CA TYR A 47 6.87 7.54 0.07
C TYR A 47 6.25 6.86 -1.15
N LYS A 48 7.07 6.05 -1.83
CA LYS A 48 6.62 5.15 -2.89
C LYS A 48 6.79 3.71 -2.46
N GLY A 49 5.77 2.91 -2.74
CA GLY A 49 5.78 1.48 -2.52
C GLY A 49 5.73 0.74 -3.86
N LYS A 50 6.12 -0.53 -3.83
CA LYS A 50 5.91 -1.44 -4.96
C LYS A 50 4.88 -2.49 -4.56
N ILE A 51 3.94 -2.78 -5.44
CA ILE A 51 2.97 -3.84 -5.20
C ILE A 51 3.70 -5.18 -5.31
N THR A 52 3.74 -5.93 -4.21
CA THR A 52 4.42 -7.24 -4.16
C THR A 52 3.46 -8.42 -4.23
N GLY A 53 2.16 -8.21 -4.01
CA GLY A 53 1.11 -9.23 -4.09
C GLY A 53 -0.12 -8.89 -3.24
N GLY A 54 -1.24 -9.54 -3.53
CA GLY A 54 -2.53 -9.35 -2.86
C GLY A 54 -3.63 -10.15 -3.52
#